data_AF-A0A7V8NQX0-F1
#
_entry.id   AF-A0A7V8NQX0-F1
#
_cell.length_a   1.000
_cell.length_b   1.000
_cell.length_c   1.000
_cell.angle_alpha   90.00
_cell.angle_beta   90.00
_cell.angle_gamma   90.00
#
_symmetry.space_group_name_H-M   'P 1'
#
loop_
_entity.id
_entity.type
_entity.pdbx_description
1 polymer ?
#
loop_
_entity_poly.entity_id
_entity_poly.type
_entity_poly.pdbx_seq_one_letter_code
_entity_poly.pdbx_strand_id
1 'polypeptide(L)'
;MYFIYSLFMGLAALLLTPYWLVRGLRHGKYFFNLRERLGLSYPALAKLPVGRAGAIWIHAVSVGEVLSGIPLARRLKAAYPERPLIVSTATITGQALARERLSFADAVIYFPLDWSFCVRRAFAAVRPALVL
;
A
#
# COMPACT_ATOMS: atom_id res chain seq x y z
N MET A 1 -31.18 5.55 -24.36
CA MET A 1 -29.69 5.50 -24.45
C MET A 1 -29.06 5.07 -23.13
N TYR A 2 -29.28 5.77 -22.02
CA TYR A 2 -28.71 5.39 -20.71
C TYR A 2 -29.19 4.02 -20.17
N PHE A 3 -30.45 3.65 -20.38
CA PHE A 3 -31.00 2.38 -19.91
C PHE A 3 -30.31 1.15 -20.52
N ILE A 4 -30.07 1.18 -21.84
CA ILE A 4 -29.39 0.10 -22.56
C ILE A 4 -27.93 0.01 -22.12
N TYR A 5 -27.26 1.14 -21.95
CA TYR A 5 -25.89 1.20 -21.43
C TYR A 5 -25.80 0.62 -20.01
N SER A 6 -26.71 0.99 -19.10
CA SER A 6 -26.77 0.45 -17.74
C SER A 6 -27.06 -1.05 -17.71
N LEU A 7 -27.89 -1.55 -18.64
CA LEU A 7 -28.17 -2.98 -18.76
C LEU A 7 -26.94 -3.78 -19.20
N PHE A 8 -26.21 -3.30 -20.21
CA PHE A 8 -24.96 -3.93 -20.65
C PHE A 8 -23.86 -3.86 -19.58
N MET A 9 -23.75 -2.74 -18.86
CA MET A 9 -22.83 -2.59 -17.74
C MET A 9 -23.14 -3.59 -16.61
N GLY A 10 -24.42 -3.70 -16.22
CA GLY A 10 -24.86 -4.64 -15.19
C GLY A 10 -24.63 -6.10 -15.57
N LEU A 11 -24.91 -6.46 -16.84
CA LEU A 11 -24.71 -7.81 -17.34
C LEU A 11 -23.22 -8.16 -17.43
N ALA A 12 -22.37 -7.23 -17.91
CA ALA A 12 -20.93 -7.41 -17.93
C ALA A 12 -20.37 -7.55 -16.49
N ALA A 13 -20.85 -6.74 -15.55
CA ALA A 13 -20.44 -6.84 -14.15
C ALA A 13 -20.84 -8.20 -13.54
N LEU A 14 -22.05 -8.69 -13.81
CA LEU A 14 -22.55 -9.98 -13.32
C LEU A 14 -21.79 -11.17 -13.93
N LEU A 15 -21.40 -11.09 -15.20
CA LEU A 15 -20.65 -12.14 -15.89
C LEU A 15 -19.17 -12.17 -15.49
N LEU A 16 -18.59 -11.00 -15.22
CA LEU A 16 -17.18 -10.89 -14.86
C LEU A 16 -16.93 -11.09 -13.35
N THR A 17 -17.90 -10.82 -12.49
CA THR A 17 -17.75 -10.95 -11.03
C THR A 17 -17.31 -12.34 -10.57
N PRO A 18 -17.88 -13.47 -11.04
CA PRO A 18 -17.45 -14.81 -10.62
C PRO A 18 -16.00 -15.10 -11.03
N TYR A 19 -15.59 -14.64 -12.22
CA TYR A 19 -14.22 -14.79 -12.71
C TYR A 19 -13.22 -14.02 -11.82
N TRP A 20 -13.55 -12.77 -11.47
CA TRP A 20 -12.72 -11.97 -10.56
C TRP A 20 -12.72 -12.51 -9.12
N LEU A 21 -13.85 -13.04 -8.64
CA LEU A 21 -13.99 -13.63 -7.32
C LEU A 21 -13.15 -14.92 -7.19
N VAL A 22 -13.23 -15.82 -8.18
CA VAL A 22 -12.45 -17.06 -8.23
C VAL A 22 -10.96 -16.77 -8.41
N ARG A 23 -10.61 -15.78 -9.23
CA ARG A 23 -9.21 -15.35 -9.40
C ARG A 23 -8.66 -14.71 -8.14
N GLY A 24 -9.47 -13.93 -7.41
CA GLY A 24 -9.12 -13.35 -6.11
C GLY A 24 -8.91 -14.39 -5.02
N LEU A 25 -9.79 -15.39 -4.93
CA LEU A 25 -9.72 -16.48 -3.96
C LEU A 25 -8.55 -17.45 -4.23
N ARG A 26 -8.21 -17.69 -5.50
CA ARG A 26 -7.06 -18.55 -5.88
C ARG A 26 -5.69 -17.93 -5.61
N HIS A 27 -5.59 -16.61 -5.41
CA HIS A 27 -4.35 -15.93 -5.06
C HIS A 27 -4.21 -15.78 -3.54
N GLY A 28 -4.11 -16.90 -2.80
CA GLY A 28 -4.02 -16.99 -1.32
C GLY A 28 -3.05 -16.06 -0.58
N LYS A 29 -2.26 -15.25 -1.29
CA LYS A 29 -1.54 -14.06 -0.81
C LYS A 29 -2.44 -13.00 -0.15
N TYR A 30 -3.75 -13.01 -0.37
CA TYR A 30 -4.68 -12.05 0.26
C TYR A 30 -4.70 -12.15 1.79
N PHE A 31 -4.65 -13.36 2.35
CA PHE A 31 -4.69 -13.57 3.80
C PHE A 31 -3.40 -13.11 4.50
N PHE A 32 -2.24 -13.29 3.87
CA PHE A 32 -0.96 -12.81 4.41
C PHE A 32 -0.92 -11.28 4.51
N ASN A 33 -1.47 -10.59 3.52
CA ASN A 33 -1.55 -9.13 3.50
C ASN A 33 -2.56 -8.60 4.54
N LEU A 34 -3.55 -9.41 4.95
CA LEU A 34 -4.60 -9.00 5.86
C LEU A 34 -4.06 -8.67 7.25
N ARG A 35 -3.04 -9.40 7.73
CA ARG A 35 -2.41 -9.12 9.04
C ARG A 35 -1.69 -7.77 9.06
N GLU A 36 -1.00 -7.41 7.97
CA GLU A 36 -0.39 -6.09 7.80
C GLU A 36 -1.47 -5.00 7.67
N ARG A 37 -2.52 -5.25 6.90
CA ARG A 37 -3.64 -4.31 6.70
C ARG A 37 -4.45 -4.06 7.98
N LEU A 38 -4.58 -5.07 8.85
CA LEU A 38 -5.22 -4.94 10.16
C LEU A 38 -4.34 -4.20 11.19
N GLY A 39 -3.10 -3.88 10.83
CA GLY A 39 -2.13 -3.25 11.71
C GLY A 39 -1.65 -4.17 12.84
N LEU A 40 -1.75 -5.49 12.68
CA LEU A 40 -1.37 -6.46 13.72
C LEU A 40 0.14 -6.73 13.73
N SER A 41 0.79 -6.66 12.57
CA SER A 41 2.23 -6.88 12.46
C SER A 41 2.77 -6.18 11.22
N TYR A 42 3.90 -5.49 11.38
CA TYR A 42 4.66 -4.90 10.29
C TYR A 42 6.11 -5.40 10.33
N PRO A 43 6.40 -6.59 9.77
CA PRO A 43 7.75 -7.16 9.81
C PRO A 43 8.80 -6.25 9.17
N ALA A 44 8.42 -5.53 8.11
CA ALA A 44 9.30 -4.58 7.44
C ALA A 44 9.68 -3.37 8.31
N LEU A 45 8.83 -2.98 9.27
CA LEU A 45 9.10 -1.86 10.19
C LEU A 45 9.95 -2.29 11.40
N ALA A 46 10.04 -3.58 11.71
CA ALA A 46 10.80 -4.09 12.86
C ALA A 46 12.31 -3.86 12.73
N LYS A 47 12.83 -3.68 11.50
CA LYS A 47 14.24 -3.41 11.22
C LYS A 47 14.62 -1.93 11.35
N LEU A 48 13.64 -1.05 11.57
CA LEU A 48 13.89 0.38 11.66
C LEU A 48 14.52 0.75 13.00
N PRO A 49 15.53 1.65 13.02
CA PRO A 49 16.18 2.07 14.25
C PRO A 49 15.20 2.70 15.24
N VAL A 50 15.40 2.39 16.53
CA VAL A 50 14.61 2.89 17.66
C VAL A 50 15.17 4.26 18.07
N GLY A 51 14.35 5.33 18.05
CA GLY A 51 14.77 6.69 18.48
C GLY A 51 14.74 7.82 17.44
N ARG A 52 14.26 7.54 16.23
CA ARG A 52 14.18 8.46 15.07
C ARG A 52 13.18 9.63 15.20
N ALA A 53 13.48 10.74 14.53
CA ALA A 53 12.71 12.00 14.48
C ALA A 53 11.37 11.94 13.68
N GLY A 54 10.76 10.75 13.60
CA GLY A 54 9.59 10.46 12.79
C GLY A 54 9.91 10.07 11.34
N ALA A 55 9.07 9.22 10.75
CA ALA A 55 9.25 8.72 9.39
C ALA A 55 8.58 9.62 8.34
N ILE A 56 9.10 9.59 7.11
CA ILE A 56 8.42 10.11 5.93
C ILE A 56 7.63 8.96 5.33
N TRP A 57 6.31 9.09 5.26
CA TRP A 57 5.43 8.04 4.75
C TRP A 57 4.81 8.46 3.43
N ILE A 58 5.09 7.71 2.36
CA ILE A 58 4.46 7.89 1.04
C ILE A 58 3.40 6.80 0.84
N HIS A 59 2.20 7.19 0.47
CA HIS A 59 1.12 6.30 0.08
C HIS A 59 0.91 6.34 -1.44
N ALA A 60 1.09 5.19 -2.10
CA ALA A 60 0.82 5.02 -3.51
C ALA A 60 -0.22 3.90 -3.70
N VAL A 61 -1.45 4.29 -3.95
CA VAL A 61 -2.62 3.41 -4.16
C VAL A 61 -2.42 2.53 -5.39
N SER A 62 -1.79 3.06 -6.44
CA SER A 62 -1.68 2.41 -7.74
C SER A 62 -0.23 2.21 -8.23
N VAL A 63 -0.08 1.37 -9.27
CA VAL A 63 1.19 1.17 -9.98
C VAL A 63 1.70 2.47 -10.59
N GLY A 64 0.80 3.29 -11.17
CA GLY A 64 1.16 4.57 -11.77
C GLY A 64 1.72 5.55 -10.75
N GLU A 65 1.11 5.61 -9.56
CA GLU A 65 1.55 6.44 -8.44
C GLU A 65 2.89 5.98 -7.87
N VAL A 66 3.13 4.67 -7.80
CA VAL A 66 4.45 4.14 -7.42
C VAL A 66 5.50 4.65 -8.40
N LEU A 67 5.25 4.55 -9.72
CA LEU A 67 6.21 5.00 -10.74
C LEU A 67 6.45 6.51 -10.70
N SER A 68 5.39 7.31 -10.61
CA SER A 68 5.51 8.78 -10.52
C SER A 68 6.11 9.24 -9.20
N GLY A 69 5.96 8.45 -8.13
CA GLY A 69 6.51 8.73 -6.80
C GLY A 69 8.01 8.43 -6.64
N ILE A 70 8.63 7.63 -7.53
CA ILE A 70 10.05 7.25 -7.42
C ILE A 70 11.00 8.46 -7.34
N PRO A 71 10.91 9.48 -8.22
CA PRO A 71 11.81 10.63 -8.16
C PRO A 71 11.68 11.40 -6.85
N LEU A 72 10.44 11.55 -6.35
CA LEU A 72 10.16 12.20 -5.07
C LEU A 72 10.74 11.40 -3.91
N ALA A 73 10.45 10.10 -3.84
CA ALA A 73 10.96 9.18 -2.84
C ALA A 73 12.50 9.22 -2.78
N ARG A 74 13.18 9.21 -3.93
CA ARG A 74 14.64 9.27 -4.00
C ARG A 74 15.19 10.59 -3.47
N ARG A 75 14.58 11.72 -3.85
CA ARG A 75 14.99 13.05 -3.36
C ARG A 75 14.76 13.19 -1.86
N LEU A 76 13.64 12.70 -1.34
CA LEU A 76 13.34 12.73 0.10
C LEU A 76 14.33 11.88 0.91
N LYS A 77 14.66 10.67 0.43
CA LYS A 77 15.66 9.82 1.09
C LYS A 77 17.05 10.47 1.11
N ALA A 78 17.43 11.16 0.03
CA ALA A 78 18.70 11.87 -0.06
C ALA A 78 18.74 13.14 0.82
N ALA A 79 17.64 13.89 0.89
CA ALA A 79 17.54 15.11 1.69
C ALA A 79 17.42 14.84 3.20
N TYR A 80 16.81 13.72 3.58
CA TYR A 80 16.57 13.36 4.98
C TYR A 80 17.03 11.92 5.28
N PRO A 81 18.34 11.62 5.18
CA PRO A 81 18.86 10.26 5.35
C PRO A 81 18.55 9.66 6.73
N GLU A 82 18.49 10.50 7.77
CA GLU A 82 18.19 10.13 9.16
C GLU A 82 16.72 9.80 9.42
N ARG A 83 15.81 10.15 8.49
CA ARG A 83 14.38 9.83 8.61
C ARG A 83 14.08 8.60 7.75
N PRO A 84 13.46 7.55 8.30
CA PRO A 84 13.06 6.45 7.45
C PRO A 84 12.02 6.87 6.44
N LEU A 85 12.20 6.40 5.23
CA LEU A 85 11.24 6.48 4.16
C LEU A 85 10.43 5.20 4.13
N ILE A 86 9.14 5.31 4.40
CA ILE A 86 8.18 4.21 4.39
C ILE A 86 7.26 4.41 3.20
N VAL A 87 7.06 3.36 2.42
CA VAL A 87 6.13 3.38 1.28
C VAL A 87 5.01 2.40 1.56
N SER A 88 3.77 2.83 1.35
CA SER A 88 2.61 1.95 1.46
C SER A 88 1.89 1.83 0.13
N THR A 89 1.38 0.64 -0.16
CA THR A 89 0.56 0.41 -1.35
C THR A 89 -0.74 -0.30 -1.05
N ALA A 90 -1.74 -0.11 -1.92
CA ALA A 90 -3.06 -0.74 -1.78
C ALA A 90 -3.21 -2.03 -2.59
N THR A 91 -2.43 -2.21 -3.66
CA THR A 91 -2.60 -3.35 -4.60
C THR A 91 -1.41 -4.31 -4.55
N ILE A 92 -1.64 -5.58 -4.88
CA ILE A 92 -0.57 -6.60 -4.91
C ILE A 92 0.48 -6.27 -5.98
N THR A 93 0.04 -5.78 -7.13
CA THR A 93 0.90 -5.33 -8.23
C THR A 93 1.68 -4.08 -7.87
N GLY A 94 1.04 -3.10 -7.24
CA GLY A 94 1.72 -1.92 -6.69
C GLY A 94 2.77 -2.29 -5.65
N GLN A 95 2.45 -3.23 -4.74
CA GLN A 95 3.39 -3.69 -3.70
C GLN A 95 4.61 -4.39 -4.29
N ALA A 96 4.40 -5.27 -5.28
CA ALA A 96 5.49 -5.95 -5.96
C ALA A 96 6.43 -4.94 -6.65
N LEU A 97 5.84 -4.00 -7.40
CA LEU A 97 6.61 -2.96 -8.08
C LEU A 97 7.33 -2.04 -7.08
N ALA A 98 6.67 -1.64 -5.99
CA ALA A 98 7.28 -0.80 -4.96
C ALA A 98 8.47 -1.51 -4.31
N ARG A 99 8.37 -2.80 -3.97
CA ARG A 99 9.49 -3.57 -3.42
C ARG A 99 10.66 -3.69 -4.40
N GLU A 100 10.39 -3.75 -5.70
CA GLU A 100 11.42 -3.83 -6.75
C GLU A 100 12.09 -2.46 -7.00
N ARG A 101 11.28 -1.42 -7.22
CA ARG A 101 11.75 -0.10 -7.69
C ARG A 101 12.13 0.86 -6.57
N LEU A 102 11.54 0.69 -5.39
CA LEU A 102 11.79 1.48 -4.18
C LEU A 102 12.54 0.65 -3.13
N SER A 103 13.45 -0.23 -3.58
CA SER A 103 14.30 -1.05 -2.69
C SER A 103 15.22 -0.22 -1.78
N PHE A 104 15.41 1.07 -2.08
CA PHE A 104 16.12 2.04 -1.26
C PHE A 104 15.25 2.66 -0.14
N ALA A 105 13.94 2.44 -0.15
CA ALA A 105 13.07 2.79 0.96
C ALA A 105 13.33 1.84 2.14
N ASP A 106 13.24 2.34 3.36
CA ASP A 106 13.56 1.55 4.55
C ASP A 106 12.48 0.50 4.84
N ALA A 107 11.24 0.73 4.40
CA ALA A 107 10.18 -0.27 4.46
C ALA A 107 9.13 -0.06 3.37
N VAL A 108 8.59 -1.17 2.86
CA VAL A 108 7.42 -1.20 1.98
C VAL A 108 6.33 -2.06 2.62
N ILE A 109 5.19 -1.46 2.96
CA ILE A 109 4.08 -2.07 3.70
C ILE A 109 2.76 -2.00 2.92
N TYR A 110 1.77 -2.82 3.26
CA TYR A 110 0.42 -2.56 2.77
C TYR A 110 -0.22 -1.42 3.57
N PHE A 111 -1.01 -0.60 2.88
CA PHE A 111 -1.83 0.40 3.54
C PHE A 111 -2.85 -0.26 4.49
N PRO A 112 -3.07 0.25 5.71
CA PRO A 112 -4.06 -0.30 6.63
C PRO A 112 -5.47 -0.28 6.03
N LEU A 113 -6.35 -1.15 6.52
CA LEU A 113 -7.79 -0.96 6.26
C LEU A 113 -8.24 0.36 6.87
N ASP A 114 -9.24 0.98 6.24
CA ASP A 114 -9.81 2.27 6.67
C ASP A 114 -10.75 2.12 7.87
N TRP A 115 -10.25 1.40 8.88
CA TRP A 115 -10.85 1.27 10.19
C TRP A 115 -10.00 2.01 11.19
N SER A 116 -10.65 2.78 12.07
CA SER A 116 -9.98 3.65 13.04
C SER A 116 -8.90 2.92 13.85
N PHE A 117 -9.12 1.67 14.23
CA PHE A 117 -8.13 0.88 14.98
C PHE A 117 -6.93 0.44 14.12
N CYS A 118 -7.15 0.09 12.85
CA CYS A 118 -6.07 -0.29 11.92
C CYS A 118 -5.19 0.91 11.62
N VAL A 119 -5.79 2.04 11.30
CA VAL A 119 -5.09 3.29 11.04
C VAL A 119 -4.30 3.72 12.27
N ARG A 120 -4.90 3.73 13.46
CA ARG A 120 -4.19 4.07 14.72
C ARG A 120 -2.98 3.16 14.95
N ARG A 121 -3.11 1.85 14.73
CA ARG A 121 -2.00 0.90 14.86
C ARG A 121 -0.90 1.15 13.82
N ALA A 122 -1.28 1.44 12.57
CA ALA A 122 -0.34 1.80 11.52
C ALA A 122 0.45 3.06 11.89
N PHE A 123 -0.23 4.13 12.31
CA PHE A 123 0.41 5.36 12.74
C PHE A 123 1.31 5.16 13.97
N ALA A 124 0.90 4.33 14.93
CA ALA A 124 1.71 4.00 16.10
C ALA A 124 2.97 3.20 15.73
N ALA A 125 2.90 2.33 14.73
CA ALA A 125 4.05 1.54 14.25
C ALA A 125 5.00 2.35 13.35
N VAL A 126 4.45 3.13 12.42
CA VAL A 126 5.20 3.95 11.47
C VAL A 126 5.82 5.16 12.17
N ARG A 127 5.08 5.80 13.08
CA ARG A 127 5.37 7.10 13.72
C ARG A 127 5.76 8.16 12.67
N PRO A 128 4.85 8.50 11.73
CA PRO A 128 5.18 9.44 10.67
C PRO A 128 5.32 10.87 11.22
N ALA A 129 6.32 11.59 10.73
CA ALA A 129 6.41 13.05 10.83
C ALA A 129 5.70 13.73 9.65
N LEU A 130 5.60 13.04 8.51
CA LEU A 130 4.96 13.51 7.30
C LEU A 130 4.29 12.32 6.58
N VAL A 131 3.09 12.55 6.04
CA VAL A 131 2.38 11.61 5.17
C VAL A 131 2.09 12.30 3.83
N LEU A 132 2.42 11.63 2.73
CA LEU A 132 2.24 12.08 1.35
C LEU A 132 1.44 11.06 0.55
#